data_AF-D0N3G9-F1
#
_entry.id   AF-D0N3G9-F1
#
_cell.length_a   1.000
_cell.length_b   1.000
_cell.length_c   1.000
_cell.angle_alpha   90.00
_cell.angle_beta   90.00
_cell.angle_gamma   90.00
#
_symmetry.space_group_name_H-M   'P 1'
#
loop_
_entity.id
_entity.type
_entity.pdbx_description
1 polymer ?
#
loop_
_entity_poly.entity_id
_entity_poly.type
_entity_poly.pdbx_seq_one_letter_code
_entity_poly.pdbx_strand_id
1 'polypeptide(L)'
;MPRVSAYLREPKIEAGPASQRYMAIAQARLSNDAALVTPNSTAFRQLQNIDIQQAEIDRAMAEQEVRSNSEYRVVRIKLHGVPVPLEVNIQDLRDALGLPSYSLRFPFRAPPNIDTSDPINNFDDDDHADEEMQGVDQE
;
A
#
# COMPACT_ATOMS: atom_id res chain seq x y z
N MET A 1 -5.31 -16.94 14.53
CA MET A 1 -6.37 -16.24 15.27
C MET A 1 -7.73 -16.90 15.01
N PRO A 2 -8.06 -18.05 15.64
CA PRO A 2 -9.14 -18.94 15.15
C PRO A 2 -10.57 -18.40 15.33
N ARG A 3 -10.86 -17.71 16.45
CA ARG A 3 -12.22 -17.25 16.79
C ARG A 3 -12.69 -16.08 15.93
N VAL A 4 -11.81 -15.12 15.65
CA VAL A 4 -12.11 -13.93 14.82
C VAL A 4 -12.24 -14.31 13.34
N SER A 5 -11.38 -15.21 12.85
CA SER A 5 -11.48 -15.72 11.47
C SER A 5 -12.74 -16.56 11.23
N ALA A 6 -13.22 -17.28 12.25
CA ALA A 6 -14.48 -18.03 12.17
C ALA A 6 -15.69 -17.09 12.13
N TYR A 7 -15.71 -16.09 13.02
CA TYR A 7 -16.80 -15.11 13.08
C TYR A 7 -16.87 -14.22 11.84
N LEU A 8 -15.74 -13.89 11.20
CA LEU A 8 -15.73 -13.10 9.96
C LEU A 8 -16.11 -13.91 8.70
N ARG A 9 -16.29 -15.24 8.82
CA ARG A 9 -16.82 -16.08 7.72
C ARG A 9 -18.35 -16.15 7.71
N GLU A 10 -19.03 -15.88 8.81
CA GLU A 10 -20.47 -16.13 8.97
C GLU A 10 -21.38 -14.95 8.56
N PRO A 11 -20.96 -13.67 8.68
CA PRO A 11 -21.56 -12.55 7.99
C PRO A 11 -20.66 -12.07 6.84
N LYS A 12 -21.25 -11.49 5.79
CA LYS A 12 -20.58 -10.80 4.67
C LYS A 12 -19.77 -9.57 5.12
N ILE A 13 -18.80 -9.74 6.00
CA ILE A 13 -17.88 -8.67 6.41
C ILE A 13 -16.59 -8.93 5.66
N GLU A 14 -16.37 -8.17 4.60
CA GLU A 14 -15.10 -8.12 3.88
C GLU A 14 -14.04 -7.53 4.82
N ALA A 15 -13.44 -8.38 5.64
CA ALA A 15 -12.34 -8.04 6.53
C ALA A 15 -11.10 -8.75 6.01
N GLY A 16 -10.21 -7.98 5.39
CA GLY A 16 -8.90 -8.47 5.01
C GLY A 16 -7.93 -8.56 6.20
N PRO A 17 -6.65 -8.83 5.94
CA PRO A 17 -5.65 -9.09 6.98
C PRO A 17 -5.54 -7.99 8.04
N ALA A 18 -5.67 -6.71 7.65
CA ALA A 18 -5.53 -5.59 8.57
C ALA A 18 -6.77 -5.44 9.48
N SER A 19 -7.97 -5.54 8.91
CA SER A 19 -9.24 -5.50 9.65
C SER A 19 -9.36 -6.67 10.63
N GLN A 20 -8.92 -7.87 10.22
CA GLN A 20 -8.88 -9.06 11.08
C GLN A 20 -7.97 -8.86 12.30
N ARG A 21 -6.78 -8.29 12.09
CA ARG A 21 -5.82 -8.00 13.18
C ARG A 21 -6.39 -6.98 14.15
N TYR A 22 -7.00 -5.91 13.64
CA TYR A 22 -7.64 -4.92 14.48
C TYR A 22 -8.78 -5.53 15.30
N MET A 23 -9.63 -6.36 14.69
CA MET A 23 -10.70 -7.05 15.41
C MET A 23 -10.16 -8.01 16.46
N ALA A 24 -9.07 -8.73 16.19
CA ALA A 24 -8.41 -9.59 17.17
C ALA A 24 -7.86 -8.79 18.37
N ILE A 25 -7.27 -7.62 18.12
CA ILE A 25 -6.76 -6.75 19.18
C ILE A 25 -7.92 -6.14 19.98
N ALA A 26 -8.98 -5.69 19.31
CA ALA A 26 -10.17 -5.16 19.96
C ALA A 26 -10.84 -6.22 20.86
N GLN A 27 -10.94 -7.46 20.38
CA GLN A 27 -11.48 -8.57 21.16
C GLN A 27 -10.59 -8.96 22.34
N ALA A 28 -9.25 -8.91 22.18
CA ALA A 28 -8.33 -9.25 23.26
C ALA A 28 -8.42 -8.29 24.47
N ARG A 29 -9.00 -7.10 24.27
CA ARG A 29 -9.29 -6.14 25.34
C ARG A 29 -10.58 -6.44 26.10
N LEU A 30 -11.39 -7.40 25.63
CA LEU A 30 -12.64 -7.83 26.24
C LEU A 30 -12.46 -9.16 26.97
N SER A 31 -13.35 -9.44 27.92
CA SER A 31 -13.42 -10.73 28.60
C SER A 31 -13.68 -11.87 27.60
N ASN A 32 -13.21 -13.09 27.91
CA ASN A 32 -13.34 -14.26 27.03
C ASN A 32 -14.80 -14.66 26.69
N ASP A 33 -15.76 -14.17 27.47
CA ASP A 33 -17.21 -14.42 27.33
C ASP A 33 -17.94 -13.24 26.63
N ALA A 34 -17.21 -12.19 26.25
CA ALA A 34 -17.79 -11.07 25.53
C ALA A 34 -18.14 -11.46 24.09
N ALA A 35 -19.36 -11.10 23.66
CA ALA A 35 -19.82 -11.31 22.29
C ALA A 35 -18.86 -10.64 21.28
N LEU A 36 -18.53 -11.36 20.20
CA LEU A 36 -17.82 -10.74 19.08
C LEU A 36 -18.74 -9.72 18.42
N VAL A 37 -18.27 -8.48 18.36
CA VAL A 37 -18.96 -7.37 17.69
C VAL A 37 -18.00 -6.73 16.71
N THR A 38 -18.45 -6.50 15.49
CA THR A 38 -17.66 -5.78 14.48
C THR A 38 -17.52 -4.32 14.89
N PRO A 39 -16.29 -3.81 15.07
CA PRO A 39 -16.10 -2.41 15.46
C PRO A 39 -16.63 -1.45 14.38
N ASN A 40 -17.55 -0.55 14.71
CA ASN A 40 -18.02 0.51 13.78
C ASN A 40 -17.18 1.81 13.88
N SER A 41 -15.91 1.69 14.27
CA SER A 41 -15.01 2.83 14.37
C SER A 41 -14.52 3.30 13.00
N THR A 42 -14.20 4.58 12.87
CA THR A 42 -13.57 5.16 11.67
C THR A 42 -12.29 4.42 11.29
N ALA A 43 -11.46 4.06 12.27
CA ALA A 43 -10.25 3.27 12.07
C ALA A 43 -10.53 1.90 11.43
N PHE A 44 -11.57 1.19 11.87
CA PHE A 44 -11.95 -0.10 11.28
C PHE A 44 -12.40 0.04 9.83
N ARG A 45 -13.20 1.06 9.51
CA ARG A 45 -13.59 1.35 8.12
C ARG A 45 -12.40 1.72 7.22
N GLN A 46 -11.42 2.46 7.77
CA GLN A 46 -10.19 2.76 7.03
C GLN A 46 -9.37 1.50 6.76
N LEU A 47 -9.26 0.59 7.73
CA LEU A 47 -8.56 -0.68 7.54
C LEU A 47 -9.26 -1.58 6.52
N GLN A 48 -10.59 -1.58 6.48
CA GLN A 48 -11.34 -2.27 5.41
C GLN A 48 -11.00 -1.71 4.03
N ASN A 49 -10.93 -0.38 3.89
CA ASN A 49 -10.54 0.25 2.64
C ASN A 49 -9.09 -0.10 2.24
N ILE A 50 -8.17 -0.13 3.20
CA ILE A 50 -6.77 -0.56 2.98
C ILE A 50 -6.73 -2.02 2.52
N ASP A 51 -7.51 -2.89 3.13
CA ASP A 51 -7.59 -4.30 2.75
C ASP A 51 -8.11 -4.49 1.33
N ILE A 52 -9.14 -3.72 0.92
CA ILE A 52 -9.67 -3.73 -0.46
C ILE A 52 -8.59 -3.28 -1.45
N GLN A 53 -7.94 -2.16 -1.16
CA GLN A 53 -6.87 -1.62 -2.02
C GLN A 53 -5.69 -2.61 -2.13
N GLN A 54 -5.31 -3.26 -1.03
CA GLN A 54 -4.24 -4.25 -1.04
C GLN A 54 -4.61 -5.47 -1.90
N ALA A 55 -5.84 -5.96 -1.80
CA ALA A 55 -6.30 -7.08 -2.62
C ALA A 55 -6.30 -6.74 -4.13
N GLU A 56 -6.67 -5.52 -4.49
CA GLU A 56 -6.60 -5.04 -5.87
C GLU A 56 -5.15 -4.93 -6.38
N ILE A 57 -4.25 -4.42 -5.54
CA ILE A 57 -2.81 -4.35 -5.84
C ILE A 57 -2.22 -5.75 -6.04
N ASP A 58 -2.48 -6.67 -5.12
CA ASP A 58 -1.95 -8.03 -5.17
C ASP A 58 -2.44 -8.76 -6.43
N ARG A 59 -3.71 -8.56 -6.81
CA ARG A 59 -4.26 -9.08 -8.06
C ARG A 59 -3.57 -8.48 -9.28
N ALA A 60 -3.44 -7.15 -9.34
CA ALA A 60 -2.77 -6.47 -10.46
C ALA A 60 -1.30 -6.91 -10.58
N MET A 61 -0.61 -7.12 -9.46
CA MET A 61 0.75 -7.64 -9.41
C MET A 61 0.81 -9.08 -9.92
N ALA A 62 -0.06 -9.98 -9.47
CA ALA A 62 -0.10 -11.37 -9.93
C ALA A 62 -0.40 -11.46 -11.44
N GLU A 63 -1.35 -10.68 -11.95
CA GLU A 63 -1.64 -10.61 -13.39
C GLU A 63 -0.44 -10.09 -14.18
N GLN A 64 0.29 -9.11 -13.64
CA GLN A 64 1.48 -8.57 -14.30
C GLN A 64 2.69 -9.50 -14.19
N GLU A 65 2.85 -10.23 -13.10
CA GLU A 65 3.89 -11.23 -12.92
C GLU A 65 3.72 -12.33 -13.97
N VAL A 66 2.50 -12.87 -14.12
CA VAL A 66 2.16 -13.84 -15.18
C VAL A 66 2.47 -13.27 -16.57
N ARG A 67 2.14 -12.00 -16.84
CA ARG A 67 2.50 -11.36 -18.12
C ARG A 67 4.01 -11.17 -18.30
N SER A 68 4.73 -10.88 -17.22
CA SER A 68 6.18 -10.64 -17.23
C SER A 68 7.02 -11.92 -17.21
N ASN A 69 6.40 -13.05 -16.84
CA ASN A 69 6.94 -14.40 -16.90
C ASN A 69 6.70 -15.04 -18.29
N SER A 70 6.32 -14.23 -19.28
CA SER A 70 6.43 -14.66 -20.67
C SER A 70 7.91 -14.84 -21.00
N GLU A 71 8.30 -16.07 -21.34
CA GLU A 71 9.69 -16.41 -21.65
C GLU A 71 10.23 -15.54 -22.80
N TYR A 72 9.41 -15.30 -23.83
CA TYR A 72 9.74 -14.46 -24.97
C TYR A 72 8.81 -13.25 -25.08
N ARG A 73 9.36 -12.08 -25.43
CA ARG A 73 8.59 -10.90 -25.82
C ARG A 73 9.16 -10.24 -27.06
N VAL A 74 8.27 -9.63 -27.85
CA VAL A 74 8.66 -8.83 -29.01
C VAL A 74 9.25 -7.51 -28.56
N VAL A 75 10.54 -7.30 -28.86
CA VAL A 75 11.26 -6.03 -28.67
C VAL A 75 11.55 -5.44 -30.05
N ARG A 76 11.47 -4.11 -30.18
CA ARG A 76 11.85 -3.42 -31.42
C ARG A 76 13.31 -3.03 -31.37
N ILE A 77 14.10 -3.61 -32.26
CA ILE A 77 15.54 -3.34 -32.37
C ILE A 77 15.79 -2.62 -33.70
N LYS A 78 16.70 -1.64 -33.71
CA LYS A 78 17.03 -0.88 -34.92
C LYS A 78 18.18 -1.57 -35.67
N LEU A 79 17.90 -2.16 -36.83
CA LEU A 79 18.89 -2.79 -37.70
C LEU A 79 19.03 -1.96 -38.97
N HIS A 80 20.25 -1.49 -39.28
CA HIS A 80 20.53 -0.62 -40.43
C HIS A 80 19.58 0.59 -40.54
N GLY A 81 19.17 1.15 -39.41
CA GLY A 81 18.26 2.30 -39.37
C GLY A 81 16.77 1.97 -39.34
N VAL A 82 16.39 0.71 -39.59
CA VAL A 82 14.99 0.25 -39.63
C VAL A 82 14.62 -0.46 -38.33
N PRO A 83 13.50 -0.11 -37.67
CA PRO A 83 13.02 -0.84 -36.50
C PRO A 83 12.41 -2.18 -36.91
N VAL A 84 12.99 -3.28 -36.43
CA VAL A 84 12.54 -4.65 -36.67
C VAL A 84 12.00 -5.25 -35.36
N PRO A 85 10.79 -5.82 -35.35
CA PRO A 85 10.28 -6.57 -34.21
C PRO A 85 10.98 -7.93 -34.13
N LEU A 86 11.56 -8.25 -32.98
CA LEU A 86 12.22 -9.54 -32.71
C LEU A 86 11.70 -10.13 -31.40
N GLU A 87 11.39 -11.42 -31.39
CA GLU A 87 11.13 -12.14 -30.14
C GLU A 87 12.43 -12.41 -29.39
N VAL A 88 12.51 -11.93 -28.15
CA VAL A 88 13.70 -12.04 -27.31
C VAL A 88 13.33 -12.69 -25.99
N ASN A 89 14.18 -13.60 -25.50
CA ASN A 89 14.04 -14.17 -24.18
C ASN A 89 14.24 -13.07 -23.12
N ILE A 90 13.28 -12.90 -22.22
CA ILE A 90 13.32 -11.82 -21.23
C ILE A 90 14.31 -12.09 -20.10
N GLN A 91 14.56 -13.35 -19.75
CA GLN A 91 15.55 -13.68 -18.71
C GLN A 91 16.96 -13.40 -19.20
N ASP A 92 17.31 -13.84 -20.40
CA ASP A 92 18.62 -13.57 -21.00
C ASP A 92 18.83 -12.07 -21.22
N LEU A 93 17.79 -11.35 -21.68
CA LEU A 93 17.86 -9.90 -21.84
C LEU A 93 18.05 -9.18 -20.49
N ARG A 94 17.40 -9.64 -19.42
CA ARG A 94 17.59 -9.07 -18.08
C ARG A 94 18.99 -9.32 -17.57
N ASP A 95 19.50 -10.55 -17.70
CA ASP A 95 20.85 -10.93 -17.29
C ASP A 95 21.91 -10.09 -18.03
N ALA A 96 21.77 -9.96 -19.35
CA ALA A 96 22.65 -9.12 -20.17
C ALA A 96 22.62 -7.63 -19.79
N LEU A 97 21.50 -7.14 -19.24
CA LEU A 97 21.34 -5.75 -18.77
C LEU A 97 21.63 -5.59 -17.27
N GLY A 98 21.97 -6.66 -16.55
CA GLY A 98 22.16 -6.65 -15.09
C GLY A 98 20.89 -6.31 -14.31
N LEU A 99 19.72 -6.58 -14.89
CA LEU A 99 18.43 -6.32 -14.25
C LEU A 99 18.01 -7.51 -13.38
N PRO A 100 17.35 -7.26 -12.24
CA PRO A 100 16.84 -8.33 -11.41
C PRO A 100 15.77 -9.16 -12.13
N SER A 101 15.64 -10.42 -11.72
CA SER A 101 14.63 -11.36 -12.23
C SER A 101 13.20 -11.00 -11.79
N TYR A 102 13.06 -10.12 -10.80
CA TYR A 102 11.78 -9.58 -10.33
C TYR A 102 11.45 -8.23 -10.98
N SER A 103 10.15 -7.88 -11.00
CA SER A 103 9.68 -6.61 -11.53
C SER A 103 10.19 -5.42 -10.70
N LEU A 104 10.86 -4.46 -11.34
CA LEU A 104 11.28 -3.18 -10.72
C LEU A 104 10.14 -2.19 -10.49
N ARG A 105 8.92 -2.49 -10.97
CA ARG A 105 7.75 -1.68 -10.65
C ARG A 105 7.31 -2.00 -9.23
N PHE A 106 7.51 -1.04 -8.33
CA PHE A 106 6.85 -1.06 -7.02
C PHE A 106 5.32 -1.14 -7.22
N PRO A 107 4.59 -1.83 -6.33
CA PRO A 107 3.13 -1.71 -6.30
C PRO A 107 2.76 -0.22 -6.25
N PHE A 108 2.08 0.25 -7.29
CA PHE A 108 1.64 1.64 -7.38
C PHE A 108 0.64 1.87 -6.25
N ARG A 109 1.05 2.67 -5.26
CA ARG A 109 0.10 3.29 -4.34
C ARG A 109 -0.35 4.56 -5.07
N ALA A 110 -1.53 4.52 -5.68
CA ALA A 110 -2.13 5.74 -6.21
C ALA A 110 -2.07 6.79 -5.11
N PRO A 111 -1.63 8.03 -5.40
CA PRO A 111 -1.85 9.12 -4.47
C PRO A 111 -3.34 9.06 -4.12
N PRO A 112 -3.72 9.05 -2.83
CA PRO A 112 -5.12 9.12 -2.50
C PRO A 112 -5.70 10.30 -3.29
N ASN A 113 -6.84 10.08 -3.96
CA ASN A 113 -7.60 11.17 -4.56
C ASN A 113 -8.27 11.92 -3.40
N ILE A 114 -7.42 12.56 -2.60
CA ILE A 114 -7.79 13.59 -1.67
C ILE A 114 -7.82 14.85 -2.52
N ASP A 115 -9.01 15.42 -2.67
CA ASP A 115 -9.16 16.83 -2.98
C ASP A 115 -8.63 17.62 -1.77
N THR A 116 -7.32 17.51 -1.53
CA THR A 116 -6.60 18.40 -0.63
C THR A 116 -6.64 19.75 -1.33
N SER A 117 -7.58 20.59 -0.91
CA SER A 117 -7.50 22.02 -1.19
C SER A 117 -6.08 22.48 -0.85
N ASP A 118 -5.49 23.31 -1.71
CA ASP A 118 -4.20 23.93 -1.42
C ASP A 118 -4.23 24.49 0.01
N PRO A 119 -3.18 24.31 0.84
CA PRO A 119 -3.16 24.85 2.19
C PRO A 119 -3.40 26.36 2.13
N ILE A 120 -4.61 26.77 2.53
CA ILE A 120 -5.13 28.11 2.27
C ILE A 120 -4.45 29.15 3.18
N ASN A 121 -3.97 28.71 4.35
CA ASN A 121 -3.37 29.58 5.35
C ASN A 121 -1.98 29.08 5.78
N ASN A 122 -0.99 29.98 5.69
CA ASN A 122 0.21 29.89 6.51
C ASN A 122 -0.24 30.06 7.97
N PHE A 123 -0.13 29.02 8.79
CA PHE A 123 -0.30 29.15 10.24
C PHE A 123 1.02 29.65 10.81
N ASP A 124 0.97 30.72 11.61
CA ASP A 124 2.13 31.17 12.35
C ASP A 124 2.55 30.11 13.38
N ASP A 125 3.85 29.91 13.51
CA ASP A 125 4.48 28.94 14.41
C ASP A 125 4.53 29.53 15.84
N ASP A 126 3.35 29.65 16.46
CA ASP A 126 3.17 30.31 17.77
C ASP A 126 3.81 29.52 18.92
N ASP A 127 3.96 28.20 18.78
CA ASP A 127 4.49 27.31 19.83
C ASP A 127 6.03 27.41 19.99
N HIS A 128 6.72 28.06 19.05
CA HIS A 128 8.18 28.28 19.09
C HIS A 128 8.58 29.71 19.46
N ALA A 129 7.63 30.58 19.84
CA ALA A 129 7.89 31.98 20.13
C ALA A 129 8.61 32.27 21.47
N ASP A 130 8.68 31.29 22.39
CA ASP A 130 9.06 31.55 23.79
C ASP A 130 10.54 31.28 24.14
N GLU A 131 11.43 31.01 23.19
CA GLU A 131 12.84 30.70 23.51
C GLU A 131 13.88 31.78 23.11
N GLU A 132 13.51 32.88 22.44
CA GLU A 132 14.51 33.85 21.95
C GLU A 132 14.67 35.15 22.78
N MET A 133 13.96 35.35 23.90
CA MET A 133 14.08 36.62 24.68
C MET A 133 14.15 36.46 26.21
N GLN A 134 14.94 35.52 26.74
CA GLN A 134 15.40 35.57 28.13
C GLN A 134 16.93 35.49 28.18
N GLY A 135 17.60 36.59 27.82
CA GLY A 135 19.06 36.62 27.75
C GLY A 135 19.72 38.01 27.76
N VAL A 136 19.15 39.04 28.38
CA VAL A 136 19.80 40.34 28.73
C VAL A 136 18.79 41.10 29.60
N ASP A 137 19.02 41.67 30.79
CA ASP A 137 20.17 42.24 31.53
C ASP A 137 19.85 42.08 33.06
N GLN A 138 20.73 41.63 33.96
CA GLN A 138 21.73 42.39 34.75
C GLN A 138 21.32 43.80 35.21
N GLU A 139 20.87 43.96 36.47
CA GLU A 139 21.60 44.63 37.58
C GLU A 139 20.86 44.49 38.93
#